data_AF-A0A3B0M352-F1
#
_entry.id   AF-A0A3B0M352-F1
#
_cell.length_a   1.000
_cell.length_b   1.000
_cell.length_c   1.000
_cell.angle_alpha   90.00
_cell.angle_beta   90.00
_cell.angle_gamma   90.00
#
_symmetry.space_group_name_H-M   'P 1'
#
loop_
_entity.id
_entity.type
_entity.pdbx_description
1 polymer ?
#
loop_
_entity_poly.entity_id
_entity_poly.type
_entity_poly.pdbx_seq_one_letter_code
_entity_poly.pdbx_strand_id
1 'polypeptide(L)'
;MSSADIVEPIVLTISHVVLESDKTKKTQDRFNPAYFKEKQIRPNERLKPMILNATNSKAIKKISGSSFIEDWQNLTVMIGVEHVKFGREYVEGLRVYPAITQKKALTPTQVEMWEKAKQSYINNGSLDKVLAHVEMSQEDQERLRQECANAMA
;
A
#
# COMPACT_ATOMS: atom_id res chain seq x y z
N MET A 1 -0.87 6.31 -17.23
CA MET A 1 -1.84 6.49 -16.14
C MET A 1 -1.74 7.93 -15.69
N SER A 2 -2.85 8.51 -15.27
CA SER A 2 -3.02 9.89 -14.84
C SER A 2 -3.91 9.93 -13.59
N SER A 3 -3.92 11.06 -12.87
CA SER A 3 -4.80 11.23 -11.69
C SER A 3 -6.27 11.03 -12.02
N ALA A 4 -6.71 11.45 -13.21
CA ALA A 4 -8.08 11.28 -13.68
C ALA A 4 -8.51 9.81 -13.85
N ASP A 5 -7.55 8.88 -14.02
CA ASP A 5 -7.86 7.45 -14.09
C ASP A 5 -8.15 6.86 -12.67
N ILE A 6 -7.83 7.58 -11.58
CA ILE A 6 -7.88 7.10 -10.18
C ILE A 6 -8.94 7.89 -9.39
N VAL A 7 -10.04 7.23 -9.01
CA VAL A 7 -11.09 7.84 -8.17
C VAL A 7 -10.90 7.49 -6.70
N GLU A 8 -10.48 6.26 -6.42
CA GLU A 8 -10.12 5.77 -5.09
C GLU A 8 -8.72 5.16 -5.13
N PRO A 9 -7.98 5.16 -4.01
CA PRO A 9 -6.69 4.50 -3.95
C PRO A 9 -6.80 3.04 -4.38
N ILE A 10 -5.97 2.64 -5.34
CA ILE A 10 -5.98 1.28 -5.90
C ILE A 10 -4.71 0.55 -5.50
N VAL A 11 -4.85 -0.72 -5.14
CA VAL A 11 -3.71 -1.61 -4.89
C VAL A 11 -3.35 -2.33 -6.19
N LEU A 12 -2.10 -2.21 -6.61
CA LEU A 12 -1.57 -2.80 -7.84
C LEU A 12 -0.25 -3.49 -7.56
N THR A 13 0.05 -4.52 -8.35
CA THR A 13 1.31 -5.27 -8.25
C THR A 13 2.22 -4.88 -9.40
N ILE A 14 3.39 -4.33 -9.10
CA ILE A 14 4.37 -3.98 -10.13
C ILE A 14 4.81 -5.28 -10.83
N SER A 15 4.61 -5.34 -12.14
CA SER A 15 5.13 -6.40 -12.99
C SER A 15 6.62 -6.16 -13.24
N HIS A 16 6.96 -4.98 -13.73
CA HIS A 16 8.34 -4.56 -13.99
C HIS A 16 8.41 -3.05 -14.18
N VAL A 17 9.62 -2.51 -14.02
CA VAL A 17 9.98 -1.13 -14.35
C VAL A 17 11.12 -1.18 -15.34
N VAL A 18 11.02 -0.40 -16.40
CA VAL A 18 12.02 -0.36 -17.47
C VAL A 18 12.33 1.11 -17.79
N LEU A 19 13.57 1.38 -18.18
CA LEU A 19 13.96 2.70 -18.70
C LEU A 19 13.58 2.78 -20.18
N GLU A 20 12.59 3.60 -20.51
CA GLU A 20 12.10 3.77 -21.88
C GLU A 20 12.28 5.22 -22.34
N SER A 21 12.57 5.42 -23.63
CA SER A 21 12.53 6.76 -24.24
C SER A 21 11.09 7.23 -24.44
N ASP A 22 10.89 8.54 -24.45
CA ASP A 22 9.60 9.16 -24.76
C ASP A 22 9.00 8.60 -26.07
N LYS A 23 7.86 7.91 -25.95
CA LYS A 23 7.13 7.35 -27.11
C LYS A 23 6.39 8.43 -27.90
N THR A 24 6.17 9.62 -27.34
CA THR A 24 5.51 10.72 -28.04
C THR A 24 6.45 11.44 -29.02
N LYS A 25 7.75 11.12 -28.98
CA LYS A 25 8.82 11.74 -29.78
C LYS A 25 8.90 13.26 -29.61
N LYS A 26 8.32 13.81 -28.54
CA LYS A 26 8.35 15.25 -28.28
C LYS A 26 9.61 15.65 -27.54
N THR A 27 10.16 14.75 -26.73
CA THR A 27 11.43 14.97 -26.03
C THR A 27 12.38 13.80 -26.25
N GLN A 28 13.67 14.01 -25.94
CA GLN A 28 14.67 12.94 -25.87
C GLN A 28 14.75 12.33 -24.45
N ASP A 29 13.79 12.64 -23.60
CA ASP A 29 13.81 12.21 -22.21
C ASP A 29 13.60 10.71 -22.10
N ARG A 30 14.15 10.16 -21.02
CA ARG A 30 13.92 8.79 -20.62
C ARG A 30 13.09 8.77 -19.34
N PHE A 31 12.14 7.85 -19.32
CA PHE A 31 11.21 7.66 -18.22
C PHE A 31 11.32 6.25 -17.66
N ASN A 32 10.88 6.09 -16.42
CA ASN A 32 10.75 4.79 -15.77
C ASN A 32 9.26 4.43 -15.66
N PRO A 33 8.60 3.96 -16.74
CA PRO A 33 7.26 3.41 -16.64
C PRO A 33 7.24 2.16 -15.76
N ALA A 34 6.40 2.18 -14.73
CA ALA A 34 5.98 1.00 -14.00
C ALA A 34 4.78 0.35 -14.71
N TYR A 35 4.97 -0.90 -15.13
CA TYR A 35 3.90 -1.77 -15.60
C TYR A 35 3.38 -2.60 -14.44
N PHE A 36 2.08 -2.90 -14.45
CA PHE A 36 1.41 -3.64 -13.39
C PHE A 36 0.91 -4.99 -13.91
N LYS A 37 0.74 -5.96 -13.00
CA LYS A 37 0.23 -7.30 -13.35
C LYS A 37 -1.25 -7.26 -13.70
N GLU A 38 -2.00 -6.37 -13.05
CA GLU A 38 -3.40 -6.14 -13.30
C GLU A 38 -3.58 -5.57 -14.71
N LYS A 39 -4.49 -6.14 -15.50
CA LYS A 39 -4.68 -5.74 -16.91
C LYS A 39 -5.63 -4.56 -17.07
N GLN A 40 -6.51 -4.37 -16.10
CA GLN A 40 -7.61 -3.42 -16.17
C GLN A 40 -7.74 -2.69 -14.83
N ILE A 41 -8.00 -1.39 -14.89
CA ILE A 41 -8.28 -0.57 -13.70
C ILE A 41 -9.76 -0.71 -13.28
N ARG A 42 -10.64 -0.89 -14.28
CA ARG A 42 -12.08 -1.13 -14.17
C ARG A 42 -12.50 -2.07 -15.29
N PRO A 43 -13.67 -2.73 -15.21
CA PRO A 43 -14.17 -3.54 -16.31
C PRO A 43 -14.12 -2.77 -17.64
N ASN A 44 -13.47 -3.36 -18.65
CA ASN A 44 -13.27 -2.79 -19.99
C ASN A 44 -12.34 -1.55 -20.07
N GLU A 45 -11.66 -1.18 -18.99
CA GLU A 45 -10.70 -0.08 -18.98
C GLU A 45 -9.28 -0.60 -18.77
N ARG A 46 -8.46 -0.57 -19.83
CA ARG A 46 -7.08 -1.09 -19.79
C ARG A 46 -6.22 -0.26 -18.84
N LEU A 47 -5.49 -0.94 -17.96
CA LEU A 47 -4.55 -0.30 -17.06
C LEU A 47 -3.33 0.20 -17.85
N LYS A 48 -3.12 1.52 -17.82
CA LYS A 48 -1.96 2.17 -18.43
C LYS A 48 -0.75 2.08 -17.47
N PRO A 49 0.49 2.01 -17.96
CA PRO A 49 1.66 2.14 -17.10
C PRO A 49 1.70 3.51 -16.42
N MET A 50 2.37 3.60 -15.28
CA MET A 50 2.57 4.83 -14.53
C MET A 50 4.03 5.29 -14.68
N ILE A 51 4.25 6.54 -15.09
CA ILE A 51 5.60 7.11 -15.12
C ILE A 51 6.02 7.43 -13.68
N LEU A 52 7.12 6.85 -13.24
CA LEU A 52 7.68 7.10 -11.92
C LEU A 52 8.50 8.40 -11.90
N ASN A 53 8.06 9.36 -11.10
CA ASN A 53 8.84 10.55 -10.78
C ASN A 53 9.78 10.30 -9.59
N ALA A 54 10.63 11.29 -9.29
CA ALA A 54 11.62 11.16 -8.21
C ALA A 54 11.00 10.80 -6.84
N THR A 55 9.81 11.31 -6.51
CA THR A 55 9.19 11.00 -5.21
C THR A 55 8.60 9.59 -5.19
N ASN A 56 7.93 9.18 -6.26
CA ASN A 56 7.36 7.83 -6.37
C ASN A 56 8.47 6.78 -6.43
N SER A 57 9.57 7.05 -7.14
CA SER A 57 10.77 6.20 -7.12
C SER A 57 11.39 6.09 -5.72
N LYS A 58 11.42 7.18 -4.95
CA LYS A 58 11.87 7.14 -3.54
C LYS A 58 10.96 6.29 -2.66
N ALA A 59 9.63 6.36 -2.87
CA ALA A 59 8.68 5.54 -2.14
C ALA A 59 8.90 4.05 -2.44
N ILE A 60 9.02 3.69 -3.72
CA ILE A 60 9.28 2.29 -4.13
C ILE A 60 10.63 1.81 -3.58
N LYS A 61 11.69 2.62 -3.66
CA LYS A 61 12.99 2.30 -3.03
C LYS A 61 12.86 2.02 -1.53
N LYS A 62 12.04 2.76 -0.81
CA LYS A 62 11.81 2.53 0.63
C LYS A 62 11.05 1.23 0.88
N ILE A 63 10.11 0.88 0.00
CA ILE A 63 9.31 -0.35 0.08
C ILE A 63 10.19 -1.57 -0.26
N SER A 64 11.00 -1.49 -1.31
CA SER A 64 11.83 -2.58 -1.80
C SER A 64 13.15 -2.75 -1.02
N GLY A 65 13.64 -1.68 -0.39
CA GLY A 65 14.99 -1.61 0.16
C GLY A 65 16.10 -1.44 -0.88
N SER A 66 15.76 -1.37 -2.17
CA SER A 66 16.73 -1.31 -3.28
C SER A 66 16.55 -0.07 -4.16
N SER A 67 17.68 0.46 -4.64
CA SER A 67 17.70 1.58 -5.60
C SER A 67 17.63 1.12 -7.06
N PHE A 68 17.72 -0.18 -7.32
CA PHE A 68 17.73 -0.76 -8.67
C PHE A 68 16.29 -1.07 -9.13
N ILE A 69 15.95 -0.69 -10.36
CA ILE A 69 14.57 -0.83 -10.89
C ILE A 69 14.19 -2.29 -11.15
N GLU A 70 15.20 -3.13 -11.38
CA GLU A 70 15.10 -4.56 -11.58
C GLU A 70 14.56 -5.28 -10.34
N ASP A 71 14.86 -4.74 -9.15
CA ASP A 71 14.41 -5.27 -7.86
C ASP A 71 12.98 -4.83 -7.50
N TRP A 72 12.34 -3.99 -8.32
CA TRP A 72 11.01 -3.45 -8.04
C TRP A 72 9.87 -4.33 -8.57
N GLN A 73 10.20 -5.53 -9.06
CA GLN A 73 9.23 -6.51 -9.55
C GLN A 73 8.47 -7.18 -8.40
N ASN A 74 7.22 -7.55 -8.65
CA ASN A 74 6.33 -8.24 -7.70
C ASN A 74 6.00 -7.47 -6.42
N LEU A 75 6.30 -6.17 -6.36
CA LEU A 75 5.93 -5.33 -5.24
C LEU A 75 4.46 -4.91 -5.34
N THR A 76 3.68 -5.21 -4.30
CA THR A 76 2.32 -4.70 -4.15
C THR A 76 2.38 -3.30 -3.55
N VAL A 77 1.82 -2.33 -4.26
CA VAL A 77 1.82 -0.92 -3.87
C VAL A 77 0.41 -0.35 -3.95
N MET A 78 0.12 0.64 -3.12
CA MET A 78 -1.10 1.41 -3.22
C MET A 78 -0.83 2.70 -3.99
N ILE A 79 -1.68 3.03 -4.94
CA ILE A 79 -1.59 4.25 -5.76
C ILE A 79 -2.80 5.12 -5.45
N GLY A 80 -2.56 6.34 -4.99
CA GLY A 80 -3.59 7.35 -4.73
C GLY A 80 -3.31 8.66 -5.45
N VAL A 81 -4.24 9.60 -5.30
CA VAL A 81 -4.11 10.98 -5.80
C VAL A 81 -3.89 11.91 -4.60
N GLU A 82 -2.91 12.79 -4.70
CA GLU A 82 -2.60 13.81 -3.69
C GLU A 82 -2.47 15.18 -4.34
N HIS A 83 -2.91 16.23 -3.64
CA HIS A 83 -2.70 17.61 -4.07
C HIS A 83 -1.25 18.01 -3.82
N VAL A 84 -0.48 18.16 -4.89
CA VAL A 84 0.94 18.51 -4.84
C VAL A 84 1.15 19.91 -5.40
N LYS A 85 2.07 20.66 -4.78
CA LYS A 85 2.45 21.98 -5.29
C LYS A 85 3.41 21.82 -6.47
N PHE A 86 3.04 22.31 -7.63
CA PHE A 86 3.88 22.38 -8.83
C PHE A 86 4.07 23.84 -9.23
N GLY A 87 5.25 24.38 -8.96
CA GLY A 87 5.51 25.81 -9.12
C GLY A 87 4.67 26.65 -8.16
N ARG A 88 3.76 27.47 -8.70
CA ARG A 88 2.84 28.33 -7.92
C ARG A 88 1.44 27.75 -7.77
N GLU A 89 1.15 26.62 -8.42
CA GLU A 89 -0.18 26.01 -8.47
C GLU A 89 -0.20 24.69 -7.68
N TYR A 90 -1.38 24.31 -7.21
CA TYR A 90 -1.65 22.99 -6.65
C TYR A 90 -2.29 22.15 -7.74
N VAL A 91 -1.69 20.99 -8.03
CA VAL A 91 -2.14 20.04 -9.03
C VAL A 91 -2.33 18.67 -8.41
N GLU A 92 -3.18 17.85 -9.01
CA GLU A 92 -3.35 16.47 -8.60
C GLU A 92 -2.21 15.61 -9.15
N GLY A 93 -1.50 14.92 -8.25
CA GLY A 93 -0.40 14.04 -8.58
C GLY A 93 -0.66 12.60 -8.12
N LEU A 94 -0.25 11.64 -8.95
CA LEU A 94 -0.24 10.23 -8.55
C LEU A 94 0.87 9.98 -7.52
N ARG A 95 0.52 9.24 -6.45
CA ARG A 95 1.42 8.94 -5.35
C ARG A 95 1.41 7.47 -4.97
N VAL A 96 2.61 6.93 -4.77
CA VAL A 96 2.82 5.54 -4.36
C VAL A 96 2.97 5.46 -2.84
N TYR A 97 2.22 4.55 -2.23
CA TYR A 97 2.26 4.21 -0.82
C TYR A 97 2.55 2.72 -0.64
N PRO A 98 3.10 2.31 0.52
CA PRO A 98 3.15 0.91 0.89
C PRO A 98 1.73 0.33 0.85
N ALA A 99 1.55 -0.81 0.17
CA ALA A 99 0.26 -1.46 0.21
C ALA A 99 -0.01 -1.96 1.63
N ILE A 100 -1.17 -1.58 2.18
CA ILE A 100 -1.67 -2.11 3.46
C ILE A 100 -2.25 -3.50 3.17
N THR A 101 -1.41 -4.44 2.74
CA THR A 101 -1.84 -5.80 2.36
C THR A 101 -1.37 -6.88 3.31
N GLN A 102 -0.53 -6.53 4.29
CA GLN A 102 -0.24 -7.41 5.40
C GLN A 102 -0.79 -6.72 6.64
N LYS A 103 -2.01 -7.10 7.03
CA LYS A 103 -2.42 -6.97 8.42
C LYS A 103 -1.29 -7.61 9.22
N LYS A 104 -0.59 -6.83 10.05
CA LYS A 104 0.56 -7.36 10.79
C LYS A 104 0.03 -8.50 11.66
N ALA A 105 0.70 -9.65 11.62
CA ALA A 105 0.36 -10.74 12.52
C ALA A 105 0.62 -10.25 13.95
N LEU A 106 -0.44 -10.12 14.75
CA LEU A 106 -0.34 -9.77 16.16
C LEU A 106 -0.10 -11.06 16.94
N THR A 107 1.07 -11.15 17.56
CA THR A 107 1.44 -12.28 18.42
C THR A 107 1.51 -11.84 19.90
N PRO A 108 1.37 -12.77 20.86
CA PRO A 108 1.46 -12.46 22.30
C PRO A 108 2.82 -11.89 22.72
N THR A 109 3.86 -12.10 21.89
CA THR A 109 5.19 -11.54 22.08
C THR A 109 5.25 -10.02 21.89
N GLN A 110 4.26 -9.42 21.22
CA GLN A 110 4.15 -7.98 21.01
C GLN A 110 3.35 -7.32 22.15
N VAL A 111 3.95 -7.29 23.35
CA VAL A 111 3.30 -6.92 24.63
C VAL A 111 2.48 -5.62 24.54
N GLU A 112 3.02 -4.54 23.97
CA GLU A 112 2.28 -3.26 23.88
C GLU A 112 1.05 -3.31 22.97
N MET A 113 1.14 -4.00 21.83
CA MET A 113 0.02 -4.15 20.91
C MET A 113 -1.00 -5.15 21.45
N TRP A 114 -0.54 -6.17 22.17
CA TRP A 114 -1.39 -7.15 22.84
C TRP A 114 -2.25 -6.52 23.93
N GLU A 115 -1.68 -5.66 24.78
CA GLU A 115 -2.44 -4.93 25.80
C GLU A 115 -3.45 -3.95 25.19
N LYS A 116 -3.08 -3.25 24.10
CA LYS A 116 -4.04 -2.41 23.35
C LYS A 116 -5.20 -3.23 22.76
N ALA A 117 -4.90 -4.43 22.27
CA ALA A 117 -5.92 -5.35 21.76
C ALA A 117 -6.86 -5.83 22.89
N LYS A 118 -6.34 -6.16 24.07
CA LYS A 118 -7.15 -6.48 25.26
C LYS A 118 -8.06 -5.32 25.67
N GLN A 119 -7.52 -4.11 25.76
CA GLN A 119 -8.30 -2.91 26.09
C GLN A 119 -9.40 -2.65 25.06
N SER A 120 -9.09 -2.81 23.76
CA SER A 120 -10.10 -2.71 22.71
C SER A 120 -11.20 -3.77 22.88
N TYR A 121 -10.84 -5.01 23.22
CA TYR A 121 -11.82 -6.07 23.45
C TYR A 121 -12.72 -5.77 24.66
N ILE A 122 -12.14 -5.32 25.77
CA ILE A 122 -12.88 -4.91 26.98
C ILE A 122 -13.87 -3.76 26.69
N ASN A 123 -13.44 -2.76 25.91
CA ASN A 123 -14.26 -1.59 25.60
C ASN A 123 -15.35 -1.85 24.55
N ASN A 124 -15.07 -2.70 23.56
CA ASN A 124 -15.96 -2.92 22.41
C ASN A 124 -16.69 -4.27 22.42
N GLY A 125 -16.34 -5.19 23.33
CA GLY A 125 -16.92 -6.52 23.45
C GLY A 125 -16.65 -7.47 22.26
N SER A 126 -15.80 -7.07 21.31
CA SER A 126 -15.54 -7.80 20.07
C SER A 126 -14.12 -7.56 19.55
N LEU A 127 -13.61 -8.53 18.78
CA LEU A 127 -12.29 -8.44 18.13
C LEU A 127 -12.35 -7.79 16.74
N ASP A 128 -13.53 -7.41 16.23
CA ASP A 128 -13.70 -6.85 14.89
C ASP A 128 -12.82 -5.62 14.62
N LYS A 129 -12.73 -4.69 15.58
CA LYS A 129 -11.85 -3.51 15.45
C LYS A 129 -10.37 -3.88 15.42
N VAL A 130 -9.98 -4.92 16.16
CA VAL A 130 -8.59 -5.40 16.21
C VAL A 130 -8.27 -6.11 14.89
N LEU A 131 -9.12 -7.06 14.47
CA LEU A 131 -9.00 -7.82 13.24
C LEU A 131 -9.13 -6.96 11.97
N ALA A 132 -9.71 -5.76 12.05
CA ALA A 132 -9.71 -4.80 10.95
C ALA A 132 -8.29 -4.27 10.63
N HIS A 133 -7.40 -4.21 11.62
CA HIS A 133 -6.06 -3.60 11.50
C HIS A 133 -4.91 -4.61 11.57
N VAL A 134 -5.11 -5.76 12.24
CA VAL A 134 -4.11 -6.82 12.43
C VAL A 134 -4.67 -8.19 12.09
N GLU A 135 -3.79 -9.14 11.80
CA GLU A 135 -4.14 -10.54 11.56
C GLU A 135 -3.79 -11.31 12.82
N MET A 136 -4.68 -12.17 13.30
CA MET A 136 -4.44 -12.97 14.50
C MET A 136 -4.82 -14.41 14.19
N SER A 137 -3.99 -15.36 14.63
CA SER A 137 -4.33 -16.78 14.57
C SER A 137 -5.57 -17.07 15.45
N GLN A 138 -6.29 -18.15 15.16
CA GLN A 138 -7.45 -18.54 16.00
C GLN A 138 -7.02 -18.84 17.44
N GLU A 139 -5.84 -19.43 17.64
CA GLU A 139 -5.27 -19.72 18.96
C GLU A 139 -5.00 -18.42 19.74
N ASP A 140 -4.42 -17.41 19.08
CA ASP A 140 -4.13 -16.12 19.69
C ASP A 140 -5.40 -15.34 20.03
N GLN A 141 -6.44 -15.44 19.19
CA GLN A 141 -7.74 -14.82 19.47
C GLN A 141 -8.40 -15.44 20.70
N GLU A 142 -8.37 -16.77 20.82
CA GLU A 142 -8.93 -17.48 21.98
C GLU A 142 -8.15 -17.17 23.25
N ARG A 143 -6.80 -17.16 23.17
CA ARG A 143 -5.94 -16.77 24.29
C ARG A 143 -6.25 -15.36 24.80
N LEU A 144 -6.41 -14.39 23.89
CA LEU A 144 -6.75 -13.02 24.27
C LEU A 144 -8.12 -12.96 24.96
N ARG A 145 -9.12 -13.68 24.44
CA ARG A 145 -10.46 -13.77 25.07
C ARG A 145 -10.39 -14.36 26.47
N GLN A 146 -9.64 -15.44 26.67
CA GLN A 146 -9.46 -16.07 27.98
C GLN A 146 -8.73 -15.15 28.97
N GLU A 147 -7.66 -14.47 28.54
CA GLU A 147 -6.95 -13.49 29.36
C GLU A 147 -7.86 -12.33 29.78
N CYS A 148 -8.73 -11.83 28.88
CA CYS A 148 -9.71 -10.79 29.22
C CYS A 148 -10.84 -11.30 30.12
N ALA A 149 -11.34 -12.53 29.92
CA ALA A 149 -12.38 -13.12 30.75
C ALA A 149 -11.89 -13.35 32.20
N ASN A 150 -10.66 -13.83 32.36
CA ASN A 150 -10.03 -13.99 33.68
C ASN A 150 -9.74 -12.67 34.38
N ALA A 151 -9.52 -11.58 33.64
CA ALA A 151 -9.31 -10.24 34.22
C ALA A 151 -10.62 -9.54 34.62
N MET A 152 -11.77 -10.03 34.15
CA MET A 152 -13.11 -9.53 34.50
C MET A 152 -13.81 -10.34 35.60
N ALA A 153 -13.26 -11.50 35.99
CA ALA A 153 -13.76 -12.36 37.07
C ALA A 153 -13.11 -11.99 38.41
#